data_AF-A0A811NXG4-F1
#
_entry.id   AF-A0A811NXG4-F1
#
_cell.length_a   1.000
_cell.length_b   1.000
_cell.length_c   1.000
_cell.angle_alpha   90.00
_cell.angle_beta   90.00
_cell.angle_gamma   90.00
#
_symmetry.space_group_name_H-M   'P 1'
#
loop_
_entity.id
_entity.type
_entity.pdbx_description
1 polymer ?
#
loop_
_entity_poly.entity_id
_entity_poly.type
_entity_poly.pdbx_seq_one_letter_code
_entity_poly.pdbx_strand_id
1 'polypeptide(L)'
;MNLMIIWILLLSGLSSCSGTASDVLCLQSLKQSLGDPNGALYSWEFSNDTEGYICQFAGVECWHPSESRVLFLNLGNMGLEGEIPSGVGNLSYLVQLSLEHNRFTGRLPETMGDHLALLNVADNSLSGPIPGSLQKFSPENFAGNDGLCGAPLGKCKRRFHVRIHLRLRRVNDASSVGGAVGFVVGFVVAFYFPQWFLFCGSLRRYIFPVCA
;
A
#
# COMPACT_ATOMS: atom_id res chain seq x y z
N MET A 1 -31.08 -6.34 -23.54
CA MET A 1 -29.61 -6.34 -23.35
C MET A 1 -29.20 -4.90 -23.03
N ASN A 2 -28.95 -4.42 -21.81
CA ASN A 2 -28.12 -4.95 -20.73
C ASN A 2 -28.50 -4.27 -19.39
N LEU A 3 -29.59 -4.70 -18.76
CA LEU A 3 -29.80 -4.44 -17.31
C LEU A 3 -29.52 -5.70 -16.48
N MET A 4 -29.50 -6.89 -17.09
CA MET A 4 -29.14 -8.15 -16.42
C MET A 4 -27.62 -8.35 -16.25
N ILE A 5 -26.77 -7.65 -17.00
CA ILE A 5 -25.30 -7.81 -16.89
C ILE A 5 -24.74 -7.05 -15.67
N ILE A 6 -25.39 -5.95 -15.25
CA ILE A 6 -24.95 -5.18 -14.07
C ILE A 6 -25.25 -5.95 -12.77
N TRP A 7 -26.27 -6.80 -12.75
CA TRP A 7 -26.57 -7.67 -11.60
C TRP A 7 -25.59 -8.85 -11.46
N ILE A 8 -24.99 -9.32 -12.56
CA ILE A 8 -24.01 -10.42 -12.53
C ILE A 8 -22.68 -9.97 -11.94
N LEU A 9 -22.31 -8.69 -12.07
CA LEU A 9 -21.10 -8.13 -11.45
C LEU A 9 -21.27 -7.76 -9.96
N LEU A 10 -22.50 -7.75 -9.45
CA LEU A 10 -22.80 -7.51 -8.03
C LEU A 10 -23.03 -8.82 -7.24
N LEU A 11 -23.19 -9.96 -7.90
CA LEU A 11 -23.38 -11.27 -7.26
C LEU A 11 -22.09 -12.11 -7.17
N SER A 12 -21.02 -11.75 -7.88
CA SER A 12 -19.73 -12.45 -7.78
C SER A 12 -18.88 -12.05 -6.57
N GLY A 13 -19.37 -11.17 -5.69
CA GLY A 13 -18.57 -10.49 -4.67
C GLY A 13 -18.62 -11.05 -3.23
N LEU A 14 -19.25 -12.21 -2.98
CA LEU A 14 -19.50 -12.67 -1.59
C LEU A 14 -19.20 -14.16 -1.33
N SER A 15 -18.30 -14.79 -2.08
CA SER A 15 -17.66 -16.05 -1.60
C SER A 15 -16.48 -15.72 -0.70
N SER A 16 -16.73 -14.89 0.32
CA SER A 16 -15.72 -14.52 1.29
C SER A 16 -15.57 -15.67 2.28
N CYS A 17 -14.36 -16.22 2.36
CA CYS A 17 -14.00 -17.10 3.45
C CYS A 17 -14.13 -16.34 4.77
N SER A 18 -15.11 -16.72 5.59
CA SER A 18 -15.44 -16.14 6.90
C SER A 18 -15.44 -17.24 7.97
N GLY A 19 -15.48 -16.90 9.26
CA GLY A 19 -15.41 -17.87 10.36
C GLY A 19 -16.56 -18.90 10.42
N THR A 20 -17.60 -18.74 9.59
CA THR A 20 -18.69 -19.71 9.40
C THR A 20 -18.70 -20.36 8.02
N ALA A 21 -17.72 -20.06 7.17
CA ALA A 21 -17.64 -20.58 5.81
C ALA A 21 -17.12 -22.03 5.82
N SER A 22 -17.57 -22.83 4.86
CA SER A 22 -16.98 -24.15 4.62
C SER A 22 -15.59 -24.02 4.00
N ASP A 23 -14.73 -25.02 4.23
CA ASP A 23 -13.39 -25.05 3.63
C ASP A 23 -13.43 -24.95 2.11
N VAL A 24 -14.49 -25.46 1.47
CA VAL A 24 -14.75 -25.31 0.04
C VAL A 24 -14.76 -23.83 -0.38
N LEU A 25 -15.53 -22.99 0.32
CA LEU A 25 -15.60 -21.55 0.05
C LEU A 25 -14.24 -20.87 0.30
N CYS A 26 -13.49 -21.37 1.29
CA CYS A 26 -12.17 -20.84 1.60
C CYS A 26 -11.14 -21.14 0.52
N LEU A 27 -11.10 -22.38 0.01
CA LEU A 27 -10.27 -22.72 -1.14
C LEU A 27 -10.70 -22.00 -2.42
N GLN A 28 -12.01 -21.77 -2.61
CA GLN A 28 -12.52 -21.00 -3.75
C GLN A 28 -12.06 -19.54 -3.70
N SER A 29 -12.18 -18.90 -2.53
CA SER A 29 -11.70 -17.53 -2.29
C SER A 29 -10.18 -17.43 -2.48
N LEU A 30 -9.44 -18.45 -2.03
CA LEU A 30 -8.00 -18.55 -2.25
C LEU A 30 -7.67 -18.58 -3.75
N LYS A 31 -8.27 -19.50 -4.51
CA LYS A 31 -8.05 -19.60 -5.96
C LYS A 31 -8.37 -18.31 -6.69
N GLN A 32 -9.43 -17.60 -6.30
CA GLN A 32 -9.80 -16.32 -6.90
C GLN A 32 -8.82 -15.18 -6.61
N SER A 33 -8.13 -15.24 -5.46
CA SER A 33 -7.23 -14.17 -5.01
C SER A 33 -5.79 -14.35 -5.50
N LEU A 34 -5.38 -15.59 -5.80
CA LEU A 34 -4.02 -15.90 -6.20
C LEU A 34 -3.81 -15.78 -7.70
N GLY A 35 -2.67 -15.22 -8.09
CA GLY A 35 -2.18 -15.34 -9.46
C GLY A 35 -1.58 -16.72 -9.69
N ASP A 36 -2.00 -17.38 -10.78
CA ASP A 36 -1.53 -18.71 -11.17
C ASP A 36 -1.14 -18.73 -12.66
N PRO A 37 0.01 -18.14 -13.04
CA PRO A 37 0.39 -18.03 -14.44
C PRO A 37 0.77 -19.37 -15.08
N ASN A 38 1.07 -20.39 -14.27
CA ASN A 38 1.47 -21.71 -14.74
C ASN A 38 0.31 -22.73 -14.71
N GLY A 39 -0.86 -22.35 -14.21
CA GLY A 39 -2.00 -23.26 -14.07
C GLY A 39 -1.78 -24.35 -13.04
N ALA A 40 -1.00 -24.12 -11.98
CA ALA A 40 -0.74 -25.09 -10.93
C ALA A 40 -2.03 -25.50 -10.17
N LEU A 41 -3.03 -24.62 -10.10
CA LEU A 41 -4.32 -24.85 -9.45
C LEU A 41 -5.38 -25.38 -10.43
N TYR A 42 -4.99 -25.99 -11.55
CA TYR A 42 -5.94 -26.51 -12.56
C TYR A 42 -6.93 -27.51 -11.96
N SER A 43 -6.49 -28.36 -11.03
CA SER A 43 -7.32 -29.41 -10.38
C SER A 43 -8.39 -28.85 -9.42
N TRP A 44 -8.29 -27.58 -9.04
CA TRP A 44 -9.22 -26.94 -8.11
C TRP A 44 -10.52 -26.54 -8.81
N GLU A 45 -11.31 -27.53 -9.21
CA GLU A 45 -12.60 -27.32 -9.87
C GLU A 45 -13.75 -27.41 -8.87
N PHE A 46 -14.48 -26.32 -8.71
CA PHE A 46 -15.57 -26.17 -7.73
C PHE A 46 -16.96 -26.46 -8.31
N SER A 47 -17.03 -27.27 -9.38
CA SER A 47 -18.29 -27.65 -10.03
C SER A 47 -18.94 -28.91 -9.44
N ASN A 48 -18.26 -29.56 -8.50
CA ASN A 48 -18.71 -30.79 -7.87
C ASN A 48 -19.30 -30.50 -6.48
N ASP A 49 -20.39 -31.19 -6.14
CA ASP A 49 -21.09 -31.07 -4.87
C ASP A 49 -20.94 -32.32 -3.97
N THR A 50 -20.18 -33.34 -4.37
CA THR A 50 -19.94 -34.53 -3.55
C THR A 50 -19.04 -34.23 -2.36
N GLU A 51 -19.41 -34.62 -1.14
CA GLU A 51 -18.60 -34.38 0.05
C GLU A 51 -17.17 -34.95 -0.09
N GLY A 52 -16.16 -34.18 0.36
CA GLY A 52 -14.75 -34.59 0.29
C GLY A 52 -14.08 -34.44 -1.09
N TYR A 53 -14.78 -33.94 -2.13
CA TYR A 53 -14.17 -33.80 -3.45
C TYR A 53 -12.93 -32.89 -3.48
N ILE A 54 -12.92 -31.85 -2.63
CA ILE A 54 -11.79 -30.92 -2.51
C ILE A 54 -10.49 -31.59 -2.03
N CYS A 55 -10.60 -32.79 -1.46
CA CYS A 55 -9.45 -33.58 -0.99
C CYS A 55 -8.64 -34.19 -2.14
N GLN A 56 -9.14 -34.08 -3.38
CA GLN A 56 -8.45 -34.49 -4.60
C GLN A 56 -7.67 -33.33 -5.25
N PHE A 57 -7.83 -32.11 -4.72
CA PHE A 57 -7.15 -30.95 -5.23
C PHE A 57 -5.65 -31.04 -5.00
N ALA A 58 -4.86 -30.56 -5.96
CA ALA A 58 -3.42 -30.50 -5.82
C ALA A 58 -3.06 -29.71 -4.56
N GLY A 59 -2.22 -30.32 -3.71
CA GLY A 59 -1.76 -29.70 -2.47
C GLY A 59 -2.75 -29.72 -1.31
N VAL A 60 -3.93 -30.31 -1.45
CA VAL A 60 -4.93 -30.39 -0.36
C VAL A 60 -4.94 -31.80 0.20
N GLU A 61 -4.78 -31.93 1.51
CA GLU A 61 -5.01 -33.17 2.25
C GLU A 61 -6.06 -32.93 3.33
N CYS A 62 -7.10 -33.76 3.32
CA CYS A 62 -8.19 -33.66 4.28
C CYS A 62 -8.00 -34.60 5.46
N TRP A 63 -8.66 -34.27 6.57
CA TRP A 63 -8.74 -35.15 7.74
C TRP A 63 -9.35 -36.53 7.39
N HIS A 64 -10.38 -36.55 6.54
CA HIS A 64 -11.02 -37.76 6.06
C HIS A 64 -11.44 -37.62 4.60
N PRO A 65 -11.34 -38.67 3.75
CA PRO A 65 -11.66 -38.58 2.32
C PRO A 65 -13.11 -38.22 2.00
N SER A 66 -14.03 -38.44 2.95
CA SER A 66 -15.46 -38.14 2.81
C SER A 66 -15.90 -36.90 3.57
N GLU A 67 -14.98 -36.10 4.10
CA GLU A 67 -15.28 -34.86 4.80
C GLU A 67 -14.48 -33.72 4.17
N SER A 68 -15.14 -32.63 3.79
CA SER A 68 -14.49 -31.44 3.24
C SER A 68 -13.82 -30.61 4.35
N ARG A 69 -12.89 -31.22 5.09
CA ARG A 69 -12.09 -30.58 6.16
C ARG A 69 -10.61 -30.70 5.84
N VAL A 70 -9.98 -29.58 5.50
CA VAL A 70 -8.57 -29.50 5.13
C VAL A 70 -7.71 -29.59 6.39
N LEU A 71 -6.80 -30.56 6.40
CA LEU A 71 -5.83 -30.76 7.47
C LEU A 71 -4.46 -30.20 7.06
N PHE A 72 -4.04 -30.42 5.82
CA PHE A 72 -2.80 -29.90 5.28
C PHE A 72 -3.02 -29.20 3.94
N LEU A 73 -2.36 -28.05 3.78
CA LEU A 73 -2.35 -27.28 2.54
C LEU A 73 -0.90 -27.04 2.13
N ASN A 74 -0.46 -27.74 1.08
CA ASN A 74 0.88 -27.64 0.52
C ASN A 74 0.83 -27.07 -0.90
N LEU A 75 1.13 -25.79 -1.01
CA LEU A 75 1.24 -25.04 -2.26
C LEU A 75 2.68 -24.62 -2.55
N GLY A 76 3.67 -25.30 -1.95
CA GLY A 76 5.07 -25.01 -2.17
C GLY A 76 5.51 -25.28 -3.61
N ASN A 77 6.42 -24.48 -4.14
CA ASN A 77 6.98 -24.63 -5.50
C ASN A 77 5.95 -24.63 -6.64
N MET A 78 4.80 -23.96 -6.46
CA MET A 78 3.74 -23.91 -7.49
C MET A 78 3.84 -22.69 -8.41
N GLY A 79 4.78 -21.78 -8.14
CA GLY A 79 4.94 -20.55 -8.92
C GLY A 79 3.75 -19.60 -8.80
N LEU A 80 3.03 -19.66 -7.68
CA LEU A 80 1.89 -18.80 -7.36
C LEU A 80 2.36 -17.38 -7.00
N GLU A 81 1.51 -16.40 -7.23
CA GLU A 81 1.80 -14.98 -6.97
C GLU A 81 0.60 -14.23 -6.37
N GLY A 82 0.84 -13.00 -5.93
CA GLY A 82 -0.16 -12.17 -5.26
C GLY A 82 0.03 -12.10 -3.75
N GLU A 83 -0.99 -11.68 -3.01
CA GLU A 83 -0.98 -11.63 -1.55
C GLU A 83 -1.63 -12.90 -0.97
N ILE A 84 -1.17 -13.35 0.21
CA ILE A 84 -1.80 -14.46 0.92
C ILE A 84 -3.13 -13.94 1.50
N PRO A 85 -4.30 -14.46 1.06
CA PRO A 85 -5.58 -13.96 1.53
C PRO A 85 -5.82 -14.35 2.99
N SER A 86 -6.42 -13.45 3.77
CA SER A 86 -6.70 -13.69 5.20
C SER A 86 -7.63 -14.87 5.47
N GLY A 87 -8.40 -15.29 4.45
CA GLY A 87 -9.27 -16.46 4.51
C GLY A 87 -8.56 -17.77 4.84
N VAL A 88 -7.25 -17.89 4.58
CA VAL A 88 -6.46 -19.07 5.00
C VAL A 88 -6.59 -19.33 6.50
N GLY A 89 -6.72 -18.28 7.32
CA GLY A 89 -6.90 -18.41 8.77
C GLY A 89 -8.23 -19.01 9.21
N ASN A 90 -9.23 -19.09 8.32
CA ASN A 90 -10.53 -19.67 8.66
C ASN A 90 -10.62 -21.16 8.34
N LEU A 91 -9.59 -21.76 7.75
CA LEU A 91 -9.44 -23.21 7.65
C LEU A 91 -9.13 -23.76 9.05
N SER A 92 -10.17 -23.88 9.88
CA SER A 92 -10.06 -24.10 11.32
C SER A 92 -9.39 -25.42 11.74
N TYR A 93 -9.38 -26.41 10.85
CA TYR A 93 -8.73 -27.70 11.06
C TYR A 93 -7.32 -27.77 10.44
N LEU A 94 -6.85 -26.69 9.80
CA LEU A 94 -5.55 -26.68 9.15
C LEU A 94 -4.44 -26.77 10.20
N VAL A 95 -3.60 -27.79 10.06
CA VAL A 95 -2.46 -28.08 10.94
C VAL A 95 -1.15 -27.68 10.28
N GLN A 96 -1.04 -27.88 8.96
CA GLN A 96 0.16 -27.55 8.19
C GLN A 96 -0.18 -26.64 7.01
N LEU A 97 0.59 -25.56 6.88
CA LEU A 97 0.57 -24.66 5.73
C LEU A 97 1.97 -24.51 5.13
N SER A 98 2.14 -24.95 3.90
CA SER A 98 3.38 -24.84 3.13
C SER A 98 3.16 -23.98 1.89
N LEU A 99 3.85 -22.85 1.81
CA LEU A 99 3.75 -21.84 0.75
C LEU A 99 5.14 -21.48 0.19
N GLU A 100 6.18 -22.23 0.55
CA GLU A 100 7.56 -21.90 0.23
C GLU A 100 7.84 -21.90 -1.28
N HIS A 101 8.89 -21.17 -1.70
CA HIS A 101 9.33 -21.14 -3.09
C HIS A 101 8.23 -20.70 -4.07
N ASN A 102 7.56 -19.59 -3.75
CA ASN A 102 6.56 -18.95 -4.60
C ASN A 102 6.92 -17.47 -4.79
N ARG A 103 6.01 -16.70 -5.40
CA ARG A 103 6.13 -15.25 -5.59
C ARG A 103 5.09 -14.49 -4.77
N PHE A 104 4.77 -14.97 -3.57
CA PHE A 104 3.85 -14.24 -2.69
C PHE A 104 4.47 -12.93 -2.22
N THR A 105 3.63 -11.90 -2.12
CA THR A 105 3.97 -10.52 -1.74
C THR A 105 3.04 -10.04 -0.62
N GLY A 106 3.21 -8.79 -0.19
CA GLY A 106 2.36 -8.21 0.84
C GLY A 106 2.79 -8.62 2.25
N ARG A 107 1.85 -8.62 3.20
CA ARG A 107 2.08 -8.97 4.61
C ARG A 107 1.50 -10.34 4.91
N LEU A 108 2.05 -11.01 5.93
CA LEU A 108 1.43 -12.18 6.52
C LEU A 108 0.12 -11.79 7.23
N PRO A 109 -1.03 -12.44 6.94
CA PRO A 109 -2.27 -12.21 7.67
C PRO A 109 -2.16 -12.54 9.15
N GLU A 110 -2.68 -11.68 10.02
CA GLU A 110 -2.67 -11.91 11.48
C GLU A 110 -3.44 -13.17 11.90
N THR A 111 -4.47 -13.53 11.12
CA THR A 111 -5.42 -14.62 11.40
C THR A 111 -4.90 -16.01 11.06
N MET A 112 -3.78 -16.17 10.36
CA MET A 112 -3.37 -17.47 9.80
C MET A 112 -2.68 -18.41 10.81
N GLY A 113 -2.28 -17.91 11.98
CA GLY A 113 -1.30 -18.61 12.84
C GLY A 113 -1.84 -19.37 14.04
N ASP A 114 -3.07 -19.10 14.47
CA ASP A 114 -3.54 -19.50 15.79
C ASP A 114 -3.62 -21.02 15.95
N HIS A 115 -4.07 -21.72 14.90
CA HIS A 115 -4.31 -23.18 14.91
C HIS A 115 -3.18 -24.01 14.27
N LEU A 116 -2.24 -23.38 13.56
CA LEU A 116 -1.18 -24.08 12.83
C LEU A 116 -0.14 -24.69 13.79
N ALA A 117 0.28 -25.92 13.48
CA ALA A 117 1.41 -26.59 14.12
C ALA A 117 2.67 -26.55 13.26
N LEU A 118 2.50 -26.48 11.93
CA LEU A 118 3.58 -26.41 10.95
C LEU A 118 3.30 -25.29 9.95
N LEU A 119 4.33 -24.49 9.68
CA LEU A 119 4.27 -23.38 8.73
C LEU A 119 5.57 -23.35 7.94
N ASN A 120 5.48 -23.13 6.63
CA ASN A 120 6.63 -22.72 5.83
C ASN A 120 6.20 -21.67 4.81
N VAL A 121 6.79 -20.48 4.88
CA VAL A 121 6.58 -19.38 3.93
C VAL A 121 7.90 -18.89 3.34
N ALA A 122 8.95 -19.70 3.46
CA ALA A 122 10.30 -19.34 3.01
C ALA A 122 10.35 -19.08 1.51
N ASP A 123 11.36 -18.34 1.06
CA ASP A 123 11.67 -18.11 -0.35
C ASP A 123 10.48 -17.53 -1.12
N ASN A 124 10.00 -16.38 -0.64
CA ASN A 124 8.95 -15.57 -1.23
C ASN A 124 9.37 -14.08 -1.20
N SER A 125 8.46 -13.18 -1.59
CA SER A 125 8.67 -11.72 -1.54
C SER A 125 7.81 -11.04 -0.47
N LEU A 126 7.59 -11.72 0.66
CA LEU A 126 6.77 -11.20 1.76
C LEU A 126 7.48 -10.07 2.51
N SER A 127 6.67 -9.20 3.13
CA SER A 127 7.15 -7.97 3.75
C SER A 127 6.40 -7.60 5.03
N GLY A 128 7.04 -6.77 5.86
CA GLY A 128 6.44 -6.25 7.08
C GLY A 128 6.72 -7.09 8.33
N PRO A 129 6.13 -6.71 9.47
CA PRO A 129 6.33 -7.42 10.72
C PRO A 129 5.65 -8.80 10.69
N ILE A 130 6.28 -9.79 11.31
CA ILE A 130 5.71 -11.12 11.52
C ILE A 130 4.63 -11.03 12.63
N PRO A 131 3.37 -11.41 12.32
CA PRO A 131 2.27 -11.51 13.28
C PRO A 131 2.62 -12.27 14.55
N GLY A 132 2.07 -11.85 15.69
CA GLY A 132 2.31 -12.49 16.99
C GLY A 132 2.01 -13.99 17.00
N SER A 133 0.93 -14.39 16.32
CA SER A 133 0.47 -15.78 16.18
C SER A 133 1.47 -16.69 15.46
N LEU A 134 2.40 -16.11 14.69
CA LEU A 134 3.40 -16.84 13.90
C LEU A 134 4.80 -16.85 14.53
N GLN A 135 5.01 -16.11 15.62
CA GLN A 135 6.34 -15.99 16.23
C GLN A 135 6.81 -17.29 16.93
N LYS A 136 5.91 -18.27 17.09
CA LYS A 136 6.22 -19.60 17.62
C LYS A 136 7.03 -20.47 16.64
N PHE A 137 7.07 -20.13 15.36
CA PHE A 137 7.78 -20.90 14.33
C PHE A 137 9.26 -20.52 14.25
N SER A 138 10.08 -21.39 13.65
CA SER A 138 11.53 -21.18 13.52
C SER A 138 11.84 -20.06 12.52
N PRO A 139 12.92 -19.29 12.68
CA PRO A 139 13.42 -18.35 11.67
C PRO A 139 13.50 -18.93 10.25
N GLU A 140 13.84 -20.22 10.14
CA GLU A 140 13.97 -20.92 8.85
C GLU A 140 12.67 -20.93 8.05
N ASN A 141 11.51 -20.99 8.72
CA ASN A 141 10.20 -20.99 8.08
C ASN A 141 9.88 -19.67 7.38
N PHE A 142 10.66 -18.62 7.63
CA PHE A 142 10.50 -17.28 7.05
C PHE A 142 11.71 -16.86 6.21
N ALA A 143 12.70 -17.74 6.01
CA ALA A 143 13.93 -17.44 5.28
C ALA A 143 13.64 -16.99 3.83
N GLY A 144 14.58 -16.29 3.19
CA GLY A 144 14.43 -15.86 1.80
C GLY A 144 13.40 -14.74 1.56
N ASN A 145 12.79 -14.18 2.61
CA ASN A 145 11.87 -13.04 2.53
C ASN A 145 12.51 -11.76 3.08
N ASP A 146 13.27 -11.04 2.25
CA ASP A 146 14.06 -9.87 2.67
C ASP A 146 13.22 -8.72 3.29
N GLY A 147 11.93 -8.66 2.97
CA GLY A 147 11.01 -7.66 3.50
C GLY A 147 10.46 -7.97 4.89
N LEU A 148 10.54 -9.23 5.35
CA LEU A 148 10.01 -9.64 6.64
C LEU A 148 10.91 -9.19 7.79
N CYS A 149 10.29 -8.88 8.91
CA CYS A 149 10.99 -8.48 10.13
C CYS A 149 10.14 -8.74 11.37
N GLY A 150 10.68 -8.50 12.56
CA GLY A 150 10.07 -8.91 13.83
C GLY A 150 10.61 -10.26 14.29
N ALA A 151 10.27 -10.67 15.51
CA ALA A 151 10.59 -12.02 15.95
C ALA A 151 9.87 -13.05 15.04
N PRO A 152 10.51 -14.16 14.66
CA PRO A 152 11.81 -14.65 15.12
C PRO A 152 13.03 -14.15 14.30
N LEU A 153 12.84 -13.41 13.19
CA LEU A 153 13.92 -13.01 12.28
C LEU A 153 14.85 -11.88 12.80
N GLY A 154 14.30 -10.90 13.52
CA GLY A 154 15.07 -9.77 14.04
C GLY A 154 14.28 -8.46 14.03
N LYS A 155 14.77 -7.40 14.68
CA LYS A 155 13.99 -6.16 14.82
C LYS A 155 13.70 -5.49 13.47
N CYS A 156 12.46 -5.02 13.28
CA CYS A 156 12.09 -4.20 12.14
C CYS A 156 12.89 -2.89 12.10
N LYS A 157 13.48 -2.59 10.94
CA LYS A 157 14.12 -1.29 10.69
C LYS A 157 13.04 -0.22 10.79
N ARG A 158 13.16 0.66 11.79
CA ARG A 158 12.26 1.82 11.88
C ARG A 158 12.51 2.71 10.66
N ARG A 159 11.47 2.94 9.84
CA ARG A 159 11.49 4.08 8.93
C ARG A 159 11.57 5.33 9.81
N PHE A 160 12.74 5.95 9.87
CA PHE A 160 12.85 7.33 10.36
C PHE A 160 12.04 8.19 9.40
N HIS A 161 10.78 8.43 9.74
CA HIS A 161 10.03 9.54 9.18
C HIS A 161 10.70 10.79 9.73
N VAL A 162 11.71 11.29 9.03
CA VAL A 162 12.09 12.68 9.20
C VAL A 162 10.85 13.47 8.79
N ARG A 163 10.11 14.00 9.76
CA ARG A 163 9.18 15.11 9.51
C ARG A 163 10.08 16.26 9.07
N ILE A 164 10.35 16.35 7.77
CA ILE A 164 10.83 17.59 7.19
C ILE A 164 9.65 18.53 7.30
N HIS A 165 9.58 19.29 8.40
CA HIS A 165 8.84 20.53 8.40
C HIS A 165 9.58 21.45 7.43
N LEU A 166 9.24 21.36 6.14
CA LEU A 166 9.45 22.44 5.19
C LEU A 166 8.64 23.62 5.73
N ARG A 167 9.25 24.39 6.64
CA ARG A 167 8.85 25.78 6.87
C ARG A 167 9.12 26.46 5.53
N LEU A 168 8.10 26.56 4.69
CA LEU A 168 8.05 27.59 3.67
C LEU A 168 8.17 28.92 4.41
N ARG A 169 9.41 29.40 4.60
CA ARG A 169 9.63 30.82 4.84
C ARG A 169 9.12 31.48 3.57
N ARG A 170 7.93 32.06 3.66
CA ARG A 170 7.54 33.12 2.75
C ARG A 170 8.63 34.17 2.91
N VAL A 171 9.58 34.19 1.97
CA VAL A 171 10.52 35.28 1.87
C VAL A 171 9.66 36.46 1.44
N ASN A 172 9.25 37.27 2.41
CA ASN A 172 8.77 38.60 2.07
C ASN A 172 10.03 39.32 1.61
N ASP A 173 10.27 39.29 0.30
CA ASP A 173 11.23 40.15 -0.35
C ASP A 173 10.76 41.59 -0.19
N ALA A 174 11.01 42.19 0.98
CA ALA A 174 11.30 43.61 1.03
C ALA A 174 12.73 43.75 0.48
N SER A 175 12.84 43.55 -0.83
CA SER A 175 14.09 43.69 -1.55
C SER A 175 14.64 45.09 -1.28
N SER A 176 15.93 45.16 -0.95
CA SER A 176 16.74 46.38 -0.79
C SER A 176 16.66 47.36 -1.98
N VAL A 177 15.95 46.97 -3.05
CA VAL A 177 15.64 47.77 -4.23
C VAL A 177 14.74 48.96 -3.88
N GLY A 178 13.82 48.81 -2.91
CA GLY A 178 12.94 49.91 -2.49
C GLY A 178 13.69 51.10 -1.86
N GLY A 179 14.76 50.84 -1.11
CA GLY A 179 15.58 51.88 -0.49
C GLY A 179 16.42 52.66 -1.50
N ALA A 180 16.99 51.97 -2.50
CA ALA A 180 17.82 52.60 -3.52
C ALA A 180 17.01 53.48 -4.48
N VAL A 181 15.82 53.04 -4.89
CA VAL A 181 14.93 53.82 -5.76
C VAL A 181 14.40 55.05 -5.04
N GLY A 182 14.03 54.93 -3.76
CA GLY A 182 13.59 56.06 -2.94
C GLY A 182 14.68 57.12 -2.74
N PHE A 183 15.94 56.70 -2.58
CA PHE A 183 17.06 57.61 -2.41
C PHE A 183 17.36 58.42 -3.69
N VAL A 184 17.29 57.78 -4.87
CA VAL A 184 17.51 58.46 -6.16
C VAL A 184 16.39 59.44 -6.50
N VAL A 185 15.13 59.04 -6.32
CA VAL A 185 13.98 59.93 -6.57
C VAL A 185 13.98 61.12 -5.59
N GLY A 186 14.29 60.89 -4.32
CA GLY A 186 14.41 61.95 -3.32
C GLY A 186 15.51 62.97 -3.64
N PHE A 187 16.67 62.51 -4.13
CA PHE A 187 17.77 63.39 -4.52
C PHE A 187 17.41 64.26 -5.74
N VAL A 188 16.72 63.71 -6.74
CA VAL A 188 16.28 64.46 -7.92
C VAL A 188 15.25 65.53 -7.56
N VAL A 189 14.27 65.22 -6.71
CA VAL A 189 13.28 66.21 -6.27
C VAL A 189 13.95 67.30 -5.42
N ALA A 190 14.84 66.95 -4.49
CA ALA A 190 15.47 67.93 -3.61
C ALA A 190 16.40 68.93 -4.33
N PHE A 191 17.09 68.50 -5.40
CA PHE A 191 18.04 69.36 -6.12
C PHE A 191 17.45 70.09 -7.33
N TYR A 192 16.49 69.49 -8.05
CA TYR A 192 15.94 70.11 -9.26
C TYR A 192 14.68 70.95 -9.03
N PHE A 193 13.89 70.67 -7.98
CA PHE A 193 12.69 71.44 -7.67
C PHE A 193 12.98 72.89 -7.18
N PRO A 194 14.07 73.17 -6.43
CA PRO A 194 14.43 74.55 -6.08
C PRO A 194 14.92 75.38 -7.28
N GLN A 195 15.50 74.74 -8.30
CA GLN A 195 15.91 75.41 -9.54
C GLN A 195 14.73 75.86 -10.40
N TRP A 196 13.57 75.20 -10.27
CA TRP A 196 12.36 75.62 -10.98
C TRP A 196 11.74 76.89 -10.38
N PHE A 197 11.76 77.04 -9.05
CA PHE A 197 11.27 78.25 -8.38
C PHE A 197 12.20 79.46 -8.56
N LEU A 198 13.51 79.26 -8.68
CA LEU A 198 14.46 80.34 -8.98
C LEU A 198 14.30 80.89 -10.41
N PHE A 199 13.88 80.07 -11.37
CA PHE A 199 13.57 80.52 -12.74
C PHE A 199 12.26 81.32 -12.84
N CYS A 200 11.30 81.09 -11.93
CA CYS A 200 10.05 81.84 -11.89
C CYS A 200 10.21 83.27 -11.29
N GLY A 201 11.29 83.53 -10.54
CA GLY A 201 11.59 84.86 -10.00
C GLY A 201 12.20 85.85 -11.00
N SER A 202 12.80 85.37 -12.09
CA SER A 202 13.54 86.23 -13.04
C SER A 202 12.71 86.72 -14.24
N LEU A 203 11.52 86.14 -14.48
CA LEU A 203 10.65 86.51 -15.61
C LEU A 203 9.46 87.40 -15.23
N ARG A 204 9.52 88.11 -14.11
CA ARG A 204 8.50 89.10 -13.69
C ARG A 204 8.51 90.41 -14.50
N ARG A 205 9.02 90.42 -15.73
CA ARG A 205 9.02 91.63 -16.59
C ARG A 205 8.43 91.48 -17.97
N TYR A 206 8.05 90.28 -18.41
CA TYR A 206 7.41 90.15 -19.72
C TYR A 206 6.32 89.06 -19.65
N ILE A 207 5.06 89.53 -19.61
CA ILE A 207 3.80 88.81 -19.93
C ILE A 207 3.11 88.06 -18.76
N PHE A 208 1.97 88.61 -18.31
CA PHE A 208 0.89 87.94 -17.55
C PHE A 208 -0.06 87.17 -18.51
N PRO A 209 -1.04 86.34 -18.08
CA PRO A 209 -1.13 85.40 -16.95
C PRO A 209 -1.67 84.02 -17.39
N VAL A 210 -0.96 82.90 -17.16
CA VAL A 210 -1.57 81.55 -17.28
C VAL A 210 -1.00 80.63 -16.20
N CYS A 211 -1.43 80.84 -14.95
CA CYS A 211 -1.43 79.79 -13.93
C CYS A 211 -2.71 79.97 -13.12
N ALA A 212 -3.66 79.05 -13.31
CA ALA A 212 -4.74 78.77 -12.37
C ALA A 212 -4.26 77.68 -11.40
#